data_AF-A0A838VTQ1-F1
#
_entry.id   AF-A0A838VTQ1-F1
#
_cell.length_a   1.000
_cell.length_b   1.000
_cell.length_c   1.000
_cell.angle_alpha   90.00
_cell.angle_beta   90.00
_cell.angle_gamma   90.00
#
_symmetry.space_group_name_H-M   'P 1'
#
loop_
_entity.id
_entity.type
_entity.pdbx_description
1 polymer ?
#
loop_
_entity_poly.entity_id
_entity_poly.type
_entity_poly.pdbx_seq_one_letter_code
_entity_poly.pdbx_strand_id
1 'polypeptide(L)'
;MGNQNTAIGDQALGTNTSGNNNTALGENALSRLTTGDNHIALGVASGSRYTTENNNIAIANIGVVGESNTIRLGRQAIQADPTNGGNLPAHTAAFVAGIQTGVAPAANNTRRFVTVDTTTGQLFFVPIP
;
A
#
# COMPACT_ATOMS: atom_id res chain seq x y z
N MET A 1 25.31 -2.73 5.11
CA MET A 1 24.13 -3.06 5.95
C MET A 1 23.48 -1.74 6.30
N GLY A 2 22.21 -1.54 5.94
CA GLY A 2 21.48 -0.36 6.36
C GLY A 2 21.14 -0.40 7.86
N ASN A 3 20.85 0.77 8.42
CA ASN A 3 20.62 0.97 9.85
C ASN A 3 19.13 1.00 10.19
N GLN A 4 18.81 0.76 11.47
CA GLN A 4 17.48 1.00 12.05
C GLN A 4 16.35 0.16 11.43
N ASN A 5 16.67 -1.08 11.02
CA ASN A 5 15.69 -2.03 10.50
C ASN A 5 15.15 -2.94 11.62
N THR A 6 13.87 -3.27 11.58
CA THR A 6 13.26 -4.30 12.42
C THR A 6 12.85 -5.48 11.53
N ALA A 7 13.37 -6.68 11.82
CA ALA A 7 13.09 -7.90 11.06
C ALA A 7 12.65 -9.02 12.01
N ILE A 8 11.43 -9.53 11.84
CA ILE A 8 10.89 -10.63 12.64
C ILE A 8 10.22 -11.64 11.70
N GLY A 9 10.77 -12.86 11.63
CA GLY A 9 10.31 -13.93 10.75
C GLY A 9 11.46 -14.52 9.92
N ASP A 10 11.27 -15.73 9.40
CA ASP A 10 12.27 -16.38 8.55
C ASP A 10 12.49 -15.57 7.26
N GLN A 11 13.76 -15.35 6.89
CA GLN A 11 14.19 -14.55 5.73
C GLN A 11 13.66 -13.10 5.65
N ALA A 12 13.09 -12.56 6.74
CA ALA A 12 12.66 -11.17 6.79
C ALA A 12 13.87 -10.24 6.58
N LEU A 13 13.80 -9.32 5.60
CA LEU A 13 14.91 -8.46 5.15
C LEU A 13 16.20 -9.20 4.74
N GLY A 14 16.12 -10.47 4.34
CA GLY A 14 17.27 -11.33 4.08
C GLY A 14 18.27 -10.82 3.02
N THR A 15 17.83 -10.03 2.04
CA THR A 15 18.69 -9.48 0.98
C THR A 15 19.01 -7.99 1.14
N ASN A 16 18.65 -7.36 2.26
CA ASN A 16 18.84 -5.93 2.43
C ASN A 16 20.34 -5.58 2.52
N THR A 17 20.85 -4.84 1.53
CA THR A 17 22.27 -4.49 1.43
C THR A 17 22.57 -3.12 2.03
N SER A 18 21.71 -2.12 1.79
CA SER A 18 21.90 -0.74 2.25
C SER A 18 20.64 0.01 2.68
N GLY A 19 19.45 -0.57 2.56
CA GLY A 19 18.18 0.05 2.92
C GLY A 19 18.00 0.24 4.44
N ASN A 20 17.45 1.38 4.84
CA ASN A 20 17.33 1.87 6.21
C ASN A 20 15.86 2.02 6.63
N ASN A 21 15.62 1.99 7.94
CA ASN A 21 14.31 2.28 8.55
C ASN A 21 13.16 1.38 8.09
N ASN A 22 13.46 0.13 7.71
CA ASN A 22 12.46 -0.82 7.26
C ASN A 22 11.94 -1.67 8.43
N THR A 23 10.62 -1.87 8.50
CA THR A 23 9.97 -2.80 9.43
C THR A 23 9.40 -3.97 8.64
N ALA A 24 9.94 -5.17 8.84
CA ALA A 24 9.49 -6.42 8.25
C ALA A 24 9.04 -7.41 9.34
N LEU A 25 7.76 -7.78 9.33
CA LEU A 25 7.17 -8.77 10.23
C LEU A 25 6.46 -9.84 9.42
N GLY A 26 7.01 -11.05 9.39
CA GLY A 26 6.47 -12.21 8.68
C GLY A 26 7.55 -12.98 7.93
N GLU A 27 7.30 -14.27 7.69
CA GLU A 27 8.13 -15.09 6.80
C GLU A 27 8.24 -14.42 5.43
N ASN A 28 9.46 -14.28 4.90
CA ASN A 28 9.75 -13.66 3.60
C ASN A 28 9.31 -12.18 3.46
N ALA A 29 9.03 -11.47 4.56
CA ALA A 29 8.68 -10.05 4.48
C ALA A 29 9.90 -9.20 4.05
N LEU A 30 9.74 -8.37 3.02
CA LEU A 30 10.80 -7.57 2.38
C LEU A 30 12.05 -8.39 1.98
N SER A 31 11.90 -9.68 1.67
CA SER A 31 13.05 -10.58 1.46
C SER A 31 13.85 -10.32 0.19
N ARG A 32 13.37 -9.45 -0.72
CA ARG A 32 14.07 -9.03 -1.95
C ARG A 32 14.48 -7.55 -1.95
N LEU A 33 14.25 -6.84 -0.84
CA LEU A 33 14.61 -5.44 -0.71
C LEU A 33 16.14 -5.35 -0.67
N THR A 34 16.76 -4.53 -1.52
CA THR A 34 18.22 -4.35 -1.58
C THR A 34 18.63 -2.99 -1.05
N THR A 35 18.12 -1.91 -1.64
CA THR A 35 18.54 -0.53 -1.30
C THR A 35 17.40 0.39 -0.86
N GLY A 36 16.14 -0.08 -0.87
CA GLY A 36 14.98 0.74 -0.53
C GLY A 36 14.85 1.06 0.96
N ASP A 37 14.30 2.23 1.26
CA ASP A 37 14.17 2.81 2.60
C ASP A 37 12.70 2.99 3.03
N ASN A 38 12.49 3.01 4.35
CA ASN A 38 11.24 3.40 5.03
C ASN A 38 10.01 2.56 4.66
N HIS A 39 10.16 1.25 4.49
CA HIS A 39 9.04 0.33 4.28
C HIS A 39 8.43 -0.18 5.58
N ILE A 40 7.11 -0.38 5.60
CA ILE A 40 6.41 -1.16 6.64
C ILE A 40 5.76 -2.36 5.96
N ALA A 41 6.26 -3.57 6.23
CA ALA A 41 5.77 -4.81 5.67
C ALA A 41 5.31 -5.77 6.77
N LEU A 42 4.00 -6.02 6.84
CA LEU A 42 3.39 -6.88 7.87
C LEU A 42 2.65 -8.05 7.20
N GLY A 43 3.01 -9.29 7.54
CA GLY A 43 2.43 -10.53 7.02
C GLY A 43 3.39 -11.35 6.15
N VAL A 44 3.01 -12.60 5.88
CA VAL A 44 3.80 -13.54 5.06
C VAL A 44 3.99 -12.98 3.65
N ALA A 45 5.25 -12.96 3.19
CA ALA A 45 5.71 -12.45 1.91
C ALA A 45 5.34 -10.97 1.65
N SER A 46 5.00 -10.20 2.68
CA SER A 46 4.60 -8.80 2.50
C SER A 46 5.77 -7.97 1.98
N GLY A 47 5.52 -7.18 0.93
CA GLY A 47 6.55 -6.39 0.24
C GLY A 47 7.68 -7.22 -0.39
N SER A 48 7.51 -8.54 -0.56
CA SER A 48 8.55 -9.41 -1.12
C SER A 48 8.95 -9.09 -2.57
N ARG A 49 8.19 -8.26 -3.29
CA ARG A 49 8.56 -7.76 -4.62
C ARG A 49 9.30 -6.42 -4.60
N TYR A 50 9.37 -5.72 -3.48
CA TYR A 50 10.14 -4.48 -3.38
C TYR A 50 11.64 -4.78 -3.47
N THR A 51 12.36 -3.98 -4.22
CA THR A 51 13.81 -4.07 -4.44
C THR A 51 14.49 -2.75 -4.10
N THR A 52 14.13 -1.66 -4.78
CA THR A 52 14.77 -0.34 -4.66
C THR A 52 13.80 0.81 -4.42
N GLU A 53 12.50 0.53 -4.35
CA GLU A 53 11.44 1.50 -4.09
C GLU A 53 11.52 2.02 -2.65
N ASN A 54 10.81 3.11 -2.34
CA ASN A 54 10.84 3.74 -1.01
C ASN A 54 9.43 4.03 -0.48
N ASN A 55 9.33 4.16 0.84
CA ASN A 55 8.17 4.70 1.54
C ASN A 55 6.85 3.95 1.28
N ASN A 56 6.86 2.63 1.20
CA ASN A 56 5.63 1.86 1.06
C ASN A 56 5.17 1.23 2.38
N ILE A 57 3.86 1.06 2.50
CA ILE A 57 3.26 0.26 3.56
C ILE A 57 2.55 -0.91 2.89
N ALA A 58 2.97 -2.14 3.18
CA ALA A 58 2.38 -3.37 2.69
C ALA A 58 1.88 -4.23 3.85
N ILE A 59 0.59 -4.50 3.92
CA ILE A 59 -0.01 -5.40 4.92
C ILE A 59 -0.66 -6.56 4.19
N ALA A 60 -0.13 -7.77 4.39
CA ALA A 60 -0.48 -8.99 3.69
C ALA A 60 -0.43 -8.87 2.15
N ASN A 61 0.37 -7.93 1.63
CA ASN A 61 0.47 -7.64 0.19
C ASN A 61 1.91 -7.81 -0.29
N ILE A 62 2.12 -8.50 -1.40
CA ILE A 62 3.46 -8.78 -1.93
C ILE A 62 4.18 -7.56 -2.54
N GLY A 63 3.47 -6.46 -2.78
CA GLY A 63 3.99 -5.26 -3.43
C GLY A 63 3.98 -5.32 -4.96
N VAL A 64 4.18 -4.18 -5.60
CA VAL A 64 4.39 -4.01 -7.04
C VAL A 64 5.74 -3.34 -7.24
N VAL A 65 6.52 -3.87 -8.17
CA VAL A 65 7.85 -3.36 -8.51
C VAL A 65 7.74 -1.96 -9.11
N GLY A 66 8.64 -1.06 -8.72
CA GLY A 66 8.74 0.32 -9.17
C GLY A 66 7.81 1.30 -8.47
N GLU A 67 6.88 0.83 -7.64
CA GLU A 67 5.95 1.72 -6.95
C GLU A 67 6.52 2.20 -5.62
N SER A 68 6.58 3.51 -5.41
CA SER A 68 6.96 4.16 -4.15
C SER A 68 5.80 4.97 -3.59
N ASN A 69 5.88 5.34 -2.31
CA ASN A 69 4.90 6.21 -1.63
C ASN A 69 3.46 5.66 -1.65
N THR A 70 3.30 4.34 -1.55
CA THR A 70 1.98 3.69 -1.65
C THR A 70 1.68 2.81 -0.45
N ILE A 71 0.40 2.78 -0.05
CA ILE A 71 -0.14 1.87 0.95
C ILE A 71 -0.93 0.76 0.24
N ARG A 72 -0.55 -0.49 0.48
CA ARG A 72 -1.22 -1.69 0.00
C ARG A 72 -1.69 -2.56 1.17
N LEU A 73 -2.97 -2.89 1.16
CA LEU A 73 -3.60 -3.76 2.16
C LEU A 73 -4.21 -4.98 1.47
N GLY A 74 -4.00 -6.16 2.05
CA GLY A 74 -4.53 -7.42 1.56
C GLY A 74 -3.69 -8.04 0.44
N ARG A 75 -3.90 -9.33 0.18
CA ARG A 75 -3.14 -10.09 -0.81
C ARG A 75 -3.58 -9.72 -2.22
N GLN A 76 -2.62 -9.43 -3.11
CA GLN A 76 -2.88 -9.28 -4.55
C GLN A 76 -3.49 -10.59 -5.06
N ALA A 77 -4.82 -10.63 -5.21
CA ALA A 77 -5.40 -11.53 -6.19
C ALA A 77 -5.10 -10.93 -7.56
N ILE A 78 -4.95 -11.76 -8.59
CA ILE A 78 -4.92 -11.26 -9.95
C ILE A 78 -6.39 -11.01 -10.31
N GLN A 79 -6.80 -9.76 -10.48
CA GLN A 79 -8.11 -9.44 -11.06
C GLN A 79 -7.86 -8.92 -12.46
N ALA A 80 -8.44 -9.60 -13.44
CA ALA A 80 -8.44 -9.12 -14.81
C ALA A 80 -9.04 -7.72 -14.83
N ASP A 81 -8.33 -6.78 -15.45
CA ASP A 81 -8.83 -5.44 -15.77
C ASP A 81 -9.97 -5.60 -16.78
N PRO A 82 -11.23 -5.35 -16.40
CA PRO A 82 -12.36 -5.51 -17.31
C PRO A 82 -12.37 -4.44 -18.42
N THR A 83 -11.52 -3.41 -18.33
CA THR A 83 -11.51 -2.26 -19.24
C THR A 83 -10.34 -2.25 -20.22
N ASN A 84 -9.15 -2.74 -19.85
CA ASN A 84 -7.97 -2.64 -20.70
C ASN A 84 -7.21 -3.97 -20.93
N GLY A 85 -7.79 -5.12 -20.55
CA GLY A 85 -7.18 -6.44 -20.82
C GLY A 85 -5.87 -6.70 -20.08
N GLY A 86 -5.53 -5.88 -19.07
CA GLY A 86 -4.41 -6.05 -18.16
C GLY A 86 -4.78 -6.78 -16.86
N ASN A 87 -3.86 -6.81 -15.90
CA ASN A 87 -4.13 -7.25 -14.54
C ASN A 87 -4.11 -6.02 -13.61
N LEU A 88 -5.21 -5.75 -12.91
CA LEU A 88 -5.19 -4.76 -11.83
C LEU A 88 -4.61 -5.41 -10.57
N PRO A 89 -3.89 -4.67 -9.70
CA PRO A 89 -3.63 -5.12 -8.34
C PRO A 89 -4.98 -5.35 -7.65
N ALA A 90 -5.44 -6.60 -7.53
CA ALA A 90 -6.73 -6.85 -6.89
C ALA A 90 -6.56 -6.73 -5.39
N HIS A 91 -7.11 -5.65 -4.86
CA HIS A 91 -7.43 -5.52 -3.45
C HIS A 91 -8.90 -5.87 -3.31
N THR A 92 -9.23 -7.07 -2.80
CA THR A 92 -10.62 -7.56 -2.73
C THR A 92 -11.55 -6.68 -1.88
N ALA A 93 -11.00 -5.90 -0.95
CA ALA A 93 -11.63 -4.77 -0.29
C ALA A 93 -10.58 -4.03 0.57
N ALA A 94 -10.65 -2.70 0.62
CA ALA A 94 -10.05 -1.91 1.69
C ALA A 94 -11.18 -1.10 2.34
N PHE A 95 -11.55 -1.44 3.59
CA PHE A 95 -12.55 -0.68 4.34
C PHE A 95 -11.85 0.50 5.03
N VAL A 96 -12.10 1.71 4.52
CA VAL A 96 -11.60 2.96 5.10
C VAL A 96 -12.79 3.71 5.69
N ALA A 97 -12.98 3.60 7.01
CA ALA A 97 -13.99 4.38 7.72
C ALA A 97 -13.51 5.82 7.97
N GLY A 98 -14.46 6.77 7.99
CA GLY A 98 -14.18 8.11 8.52
C GLY A 98 -13.23 8.95 7.68
N ILE A 99 -13.38 8.96 6.35
CA ILE A 99 -12.71 9.95 5.50
C ILE A 99 -13.30 11.32 5.81
N GLN A 100 -12.78 11.97 6.85
CA GLN A 100 -13.15 13.32 7.23
C GLN A 100 -12.30 14.27 6.41
N THR A 101 -12.95 14.98 5.49
CA THR A 101 -12.30 16.07 4.77
C THR A 101 -12.00 17.16 5.80
N GLY A 102 -10.79 17.70 5.82
CA GLY A 102 -10.31 18.63 6.85
C GLY A 102 -11.03 19.99 6.91
N VAL A 103 -12.26 20.06 6.43
CA VAL A 103 -13.13 21.22 6.49
C VAL A 103 -14.14 20.98 7.60
N ALA A 104 -14.18 21.88 8.59
CA ALA A 104 -15.19 21.84 9.64
C ALA A 104 -16.59 21.62 9.02
N PRO A 105 -17.45 20.76 9.60
CA PRO A 105 -18.78 20.50 9.05
C PRO A 105 -19.46 21.84 8.80
N ALA A 106 -19.81 22.12 7.54
CA ALA A 106 -20.49 23.36 7.19
C ALA A 106 -21.74 23.50 8.08
N ALA A 107 -21.97 24.69 8.62
CA ALA A 107 -23.00 25.01 9.61
C ALA A 107 -24.45 24.72 9.18
N ASN A 108 -24.65 24.10 8.02
CA ASN A 108 -25.92 23.94 7.34
C ASN A 108 -26.17 22.51 6.81
N ASN A 109 -25.73 21.44 7.47
CA ASN A 109 -26.16 20.06 7.18
C ASN A 109 -26.12 19.62 5.69
N THR A 110 -25.30 20.28 4.87
CA THR A 110 -25.27 20.02 3.43
C THR A 110 -24.39 18.80 3.22
N ARG A 111 -25.03 17.65 3.01
CA ARG A 111 -24.34 16.38 2.75
C ARG A 111 -23.44 16.56 1.53
N ARG A 112 -22.12 16.57 1.72
CA ARG A 112 -21.15 16.43 0.64
C ARG A 112 -20.87 14.95 0.45
N PHE A 113 -21.30 14.39 -0.67
CA PHE A 113 -20.98 13.02 -1.04
C PHE A 113 -19.55 12.98 -1.55
N VAL A 114 -18.72 12.12 -0.94
CA VAL A 114 -17.46 11.68 -1.55
C VAL A 114 -17.83 10.48 -2.43
N THR A 115 -17.63 10.60 -3.73
CA THR A 115 -17.86 9.51 -4.68
C THR A 115 -16.55 8.85 -5.04
N VAL A 116 -16.62 7.54 -5.32
CA VAL A 116 -15.52 6.79 -5.94
C VAL A 116 -15.72 6.85 -7.43
N ASP A 117 -14.72 7.29 -8.17
CA ASP A 117 -14.66 7.08 -9.61
C ASP A 117 -14.54 5.57 -9.86
N THR A 118 -15.57 4.97 -10.45
CA THR A 118 -15.62 3.53 -10.70
C THR A 118 -14.63 3.07 -11.77
N THR A 119 -14.03 4.00 -12.52
CA THR A 119 -13.03 3.74 -13.55
C THR A 119 -11.61 3.86 -12.97
N THR A 120 -11.33 4.91 -12.20
CA THR A 120 -9.98 5.19 -11.69
C THR A 120 -9.75 4.77 -10.24
N GLY A 121 -10.81 4.46 -9.50
CA GLY A 121 -10.77 4.18 -8.06
C GLY A 121 -10.49 5.41 -7.19
N GLN A 122 -10.40 6.60 -7.80
CA GLN A 122 -10.09 7.85 -7.09
C GLN A 122 -11.29 8.39 -6.32
N LEU A 123 -11.01 9.04 -5.19
CA LEU A 123 -12.01 9.80 -4.44
C LEU A 123 -12.06 11.22 -4.99
N PHE A 124 -13.26 11.72 -5.26
CA PHE A 124 -13.46 13.11 -5.68
C PHE A 124 -14.75 13.70 -5.10
N PHE A 125 -14.84 15.02 -5.16
CA PHE A 125 -16.03 15.76 -4.73
C PHE A 125 -17.03 15.91 -5.86
N VAL A 126 -18.29 15.63 -5.58
CA VAL A 126 -19.39 16.05 -6.45
C VAL A 126 -19.82 17.46 -6.04
N PRO A 127 -19.73 18.47 -6.93
CA PRO A 127 -20.33 19.77 -6.67
C PRO A 127 -21.84 19.60 -6.48
N ILE A 128 -22.37 20.10 -5.36
CA ILE A 128 -23.81 20.24 -5.12
C ILE A 128 -24.23 21.59 -5.70
N PRO A 129 -25.28 21.63 -6.55
CA PRO A 129 -25.79 22.88 -7.13
C PRO A 129 -26.35 23.84 -6.06
#